data_AF-A0A7K0DE18-F1
#
_entry.id   AF-A0A7K0DE18-F1
#
_cell.length_a   1.000
_cell.length_b   1.000
_cell.length_c   1.000
_cell.angle_alpha   90.00
_cell.angle_beta   90.00
_cell.angle_gamma   90.00
#
_symmetry.space_group_name_H-M   'P 1'
#
loop_
_entity.id
_entity.type
_entity.pdbx_description
1 polymer ?
#
loop_
_entity_poly.entity_id
_entity_poly.type
_entity_poly.pdbx_seq_one_letter_code
_entity_poly.pdbx_strand_id
1 'polypeptide(L)' 'MLLGQRLVTLREARGLTQEEVAHAAGISRNHYQLLENGWGVRKTKAPANPRLSTLIALSEVLGTTVPDLVDEMFGRTARR' A
#
# COMPACT_ATOMS: atom_id res chain seq x y z
N MET A 1 -3.28 8.19 5.61
CA MET A 1 -3.34 7.07 6.59
C MET A 1 -4.24 5.93 6.11
N LEU A 2 -5.34 6.22 5.41
CA LEU A 2 -6.28 5.21 4.90
C LEU A 2 -5.63 4.16 3.97
N LEU A 3 -4.80 4.57 2.99
CA LEU A 3 -4.03 3.63 2.16
C LEU A 3 -3.18 2.67 2.98
N GLY A 4 -2.42 3.19 3.96
CA GLY A 4 -1.52 2.38 4.78
C GLY A 4 -2.28 1.30 5.56
N GLN A 5 -3.41 1.67 6.16
CA GLN A 5 -4.29 0.73 6.85
C GLN A 5 -4.85 -0.34 5.90
N ARG A 6 -5.25 0.04 4.68
CA ARG A 6 -5.73 -0.90 3.68
C ARG A 6 -4.67 -1.93 3.30
N LEU A 7 -3.42 -1.49 3.10
CA LEU A 7 -2.31 -2.38 2.77
C LEU A 7 -2.06 -3.40 3.90
N VAL A 8 -2.06 -2.95 5.16
CA VAL A 8 -1.94 -3.83 6.34
C VAL A 8 -3.07 -4.87 6.35
N THR A 9 -4.32 -4.42 6.22
CA THR A 9 -5.49 -5.32 6.23
C THR A 9 -5.45 -6.35 5.10
N LEU A 10 -5.13 -5.94 3.88
CA LEU A 10 -5.05 -6.85 2.73
C LEU A 10 -3.92 -7.87 2.87
N ARG A 11 -2.78 -7.43 3.43
CA ARG A 11 -1.62 -8.28 3.69
C ARG A 11 -1.94 -9.33 4.75
N GLU A 12 -2.48 -8.91 5.89
CA GLU A 12 -2.80 -9.79 7.02
C GLU A 12 -3.90 -10.79 6.67
N ALA A 13 -4.90 -10.39 5.90
CA ALA A 13 -5.93 -11.29 5.40
C ALA A 13 -5.37 -12.42 4.50
N ARG A 14 -4.16 -12.25 3.96
CA ARG A 14 -3.45 -13.24 3.13
C ARG A 14 -2.35 -13.98 3.88
N GLY A 15 -2.14 -13.68 5.16
CA GLY A 15 -1.06 -14.28 5.95
C GLY A 15 0.34 -13.90 5.47
N LEU A 16 0.48 -12.80 4.72
CA LEU A 16 1.76 -12.36 4.17
C LEU A 16 2.54 -11.47 5.15
N THR A 17 3.85 -11.60 5.14
CA THR A 17 4.80 -10.70 5.79
C THR A 17 5.07 -9.47 4.92
N GLN A 18 5.65 -8.43 5.51
CA GLN A 18 6.09 -7.24 4.75
C GLN A 18 7.18 -7.60 3.72
N GLU A 19 8.04 -8.57 4.03
CA GLU A 19 9.12 -9.01 3.14
C GLU A 19 8.54 -9.71 1.91
N GLU A 20 7.57 -10.62 2.09
CA GLU A 20 6.95 -11.36 1.00
C GLU A 20 6.20 -10.42 0.04
N VAL A 21 5.43 -9.45 0.55
CA VAL A 21 4.74 -8.48 -0.30
C VAL A 21 5.74 -7.60 -1.05
N ALA A 22 6.78 -7.12 -0.36
CA ALA A 22 7.79 -6.26 -0.98
C ALA A 22 8.56 -6.99 -2.09
N HIS A 23 8.98 -8.23 -1.83
CA HIS A 23 9.65 -9.08 -2.80
C HIS A 23 8.77 -9.33 -4.03
N ALA A 24 7.52 -9.75 -3.83
CA ALA A 24 6.58 -10.02 -4.91
C ALA A 24 6.23 -8.75 -5.72
N ALA A 25 6.19 -7.58 -5.08
CA ALA A 25 5.91 -6.30 -5.74
C ALA A 25 7.16 -5.61 -6.31
N GLY A 26 8.34 -6.22 -6.20
CA GLY A 26 9.60 -5.67 -6.73
C GLY A 26 10.06 -4.36 -6.05
N ILE A 27 9.73 -4.18 -4.76
CA ILE A 27 10.15 -3.02 -3.95
C ILE A 27 10.92 -3.47 -2.71
N SER A 28 11.64 -2.55 -2.07
CA SER A 28 12.30 -2.88 -0.80
C SER A 28 11.28 -3.03 0.33
N ARG A 29 11.56 -3.91 1.29
CA ARG A 29 10.79 -4.04 2.55
C ARG A 29 10.59 -2.69 3.24
N ASN A 30 11.62 -1.85 3.26
CA ASN A 30 11.54 -0.52 3.85
C ASN A 30 10.57 0.39 3.08
N HIS A 31 10.57 0.34 1.75
CA HIS A 31 9.61 1.09 0.94
C HIS A 31 8.18 0.63 1.26
N TYR A 32 7.92 -0.69 1.28
CA TYR A 32 6.62 -1.23 1.65
C TYR A 32 6.19 -0.82 3.07
N GLN A 33 7.11 -0.90 4.05
CA GLN A 33 6.85 -0.46 5.42
C GLN A 33 6.50 1.04 5.48
N LEU A 34 7.13 1.90 4.68
CA LEU A 34 6.77 3.31 4.62
C LEU A 34 5.35 3.51 4.09
N LEU A 35 4.95 2.75 3.07
CA LEU A 35 3.60 2.76 2.51
C LEU A 35 2.54 2.34 3.54
N GLU A 36 2.77 1.25 4.29
CA GLU A 36 1.86 0.82 5.37
C GLU A 36 1.71 1.88 6.48
N ASN A 37 2.76 2.65 6.74
CA ASN A 37 2.70 3.76 7.68
C ASN A 37 2.14 5.06 7.04
N GLY A 38 1.81 5.04 5.74
CA GLY A 38 1.30 6.20 5.01
C GLY A 38 2.32 7.29 4.69
N TRP A 39 3.62 6.98 4.78
CA TRP A 39 4.71 7.93 4.53
C TRP A 39 5.41 7.67 3.20
N GLY A 40 5.81 8.73 2.50
CA GLY A 40 6.76 8.65 1.38
C GLY A 40 8.20 8.73 1.88
N VAL A 41 8.45 9.59 2.87
CA VAL A 41 9.77 9.78 3.48
C VAL A 41 9.63 9.86 4.99
N ARG A 42 10.33 8.98 5.71
CA ARG A 42 10.26 8.90 7.19
C ARG A 42 10.62 10.21 7.88
N LYS A 43 11.69 10.88 7.42
CA LYS A 43 12.24 12.09 8.07
C LYS A 43 11.27 13.27 8.01
N THR A 44 10.65 13.48 6.86
CA THR A 44 9.76 14.62 6.64
C THR A 44 8.31 14.29 6.98
N LYS A 45 7.98 13.01 7.20
CA LYS A 45 6.60 12.57 7.36
C LYS A 45 5.72 13.07 6.20
N ALA A 46 6.30 13.13 5.00
CA ALA A 46 5.53 13.45 3.81
C ALA A 46 4.54 12.31 3.52
N PRO A 47 3.29 12.60 3.11
CA PRO A 47 2.34 11.57 2.70
C PRO A 47 2.94 10.65 1.62
N ALA A 48 2.60 9.37 1.67
CA ALA A 48 2.96 8.44 0.61
C ALA A 48 2.40 8.90 -0.73
N ASN A 49 3.26 8.98 -1.75
CA ASN A 49 2.89 9.20 -3.14
C ASN A 49 3.52 8.10 -4.02
N PRO A 50 2.92 6.89 -4.03
CA PRO A 50 3.45 5.75 -4.76
C PRO A 50 3.35 6.00 -6.27
N ARG A 51 4.28 5.44 -7.04
CA ARG A 51 4.16 5.42 -8.51
C ARG A 51 2.99 4.51 -8.91
N LEU A 52 2.36 4.80 -10.05
CA LEU A 52 1.32 3.93 -10.61
C LEU A 52 1.80 2.48 -10.77
N SER A 53 3.04 2.28 -11.20
CA SER A 53 3.65 0.95 -11.32
C SER A 53 3.70 0.20 -9.98
N THR A 54 3.96 0.90 -8.88
CA THR A 54 3.93 0.32 -7.53
C THR A 54 2.51 -0.04 -7.11
N LEU A 55 1.52 0.79 -7.44
CA LEU A 55 0.11 0.47 -7.15
C LEU A 55 -0.37 -0.75 -7.94
N ILE A 56 0.01 -0.88 -9.22
CA ILE A 56 -0.31 -2.05 -10.04
C ILE A 56 0.28 -3.31 -9.40
N ALA A 57 1.58 -3.33 -9.12
CA ALA A 57 2.24 -4.48 -8.52
C ALA A 57 1.63 -4.87 -7.16
N LEU A 58 1.35 -3.88 -6.30
CA LEU A 58 0.69 -4.14 -5.02
C LEU A 58 -0.73 -4.66 -5.19
N SER A 59 -1.49 -4.17 -6.18
CA SER A 59 -2.85 -4.64 -6.44
C SER A 59 -2.89 -6.13 -6.85
N GLU A 60 -1.91 -6.56 -7.64
CA GLU A 60 -1.75 -7.96 -8.06
C GLU A 60 -1.40 -8.85 -6.86
N VAL A 61 -0.36 -8.49 -6.09
CA VAL A 61 0.10 -9.26 -4.93
C VAL A 61 -0.99 -9.34 -3.84
N LEU A 62 -1.67 -8.22 -3.60
CA LEU A 62 -2.70 -8.09 -2.58
C LEU A 62 -4.10 -8.40 -3.11
N GLY A 63 -4.24 -9.01 -4.29
CA GLY A 63 -5.50 -9.44 -4.89
C GLY A 63 -6.64 -8.43 -4.75
N THR A 64 -6.41 -7.19 -5.14
CA THR A 64 -7.36 -6.07 -5.15
C THR A 64 -7.20 -5.32 -6.47
N THR A 65 -7.89 -4.19 -6.67
CA THR A 65 -7.73 -3.38 -7.88
C THR A 65 -7.00 -2.07 -7.58
N VAL A 66 -6.37 -1.48 -8.60
CA VAL A 66 -5.77 -0.13 -8.49
C VAL A 66 -6.81 0.93 -8.07
N PRO A 67 -8.03 0.97 -8.63
CA PRO A 67 -9.10 1.84 -8.15
C PRO A 67 -9.37 1.73 -6.64
N ASP A 68 -9.43 0.51 -6.09
CA ASP A 68 -9.64 0.33 -4.63
C ASP A 68 -8.54 1.01 -3.82
N LEU A 69 -7.27 0.82 -4.22
CA LEU A 69 -6.13 1.43 -3.53
C LEU A 69 -6.15 2.96 -3.64
N VAL A 70 -6.54 3.48 -4.81
CA VAL A 70 -6.62 4.92 -5.08
C VAL A 70 -7.78 5.56 -4.30
N ASP A 71 -8.93 4.92 -4.21
CA ASP A 71 -10.07 5.44 -3.46
C ASP A 71 -9.77 5.55 -1.97
N GLU A 72 -8.97 4.63 -1.42
CA GLU A 72 -8.43 4.75 -0.06
C GLU A 72 -7.50 5.95 0.11
N MET A 73 -6.66 6.28 -0.89
CA MET A 73 -5.79 7.47 -0.82
C MET A 73 -6.58 8.78 -0.67
N PHE A 74 -7.79 8.82 -1.24
CA PHE A 74 -8.65 10.01 -1.26
C PHE A 74 -9.86 9.92 -0.32
N GLY A 75 -9.99 8.85 0.46
CA GLY A 75 -11.12 8.63 1.36
C GLY A 75 -12.47 8.49 0.66
N ARG A 76 -12.48 8.03 -0.59
CA ARG A 76 -13.70 7.89 -1.41
C ARG A 76 -14.50 6.61 -1.12
N THR A 77 -13.89 5.62 -0.46
CA THR A 77 -14.55 4.33 -0.14
C THR A 77 -15.71 4.49 0.87
N ALA A 78 -15.73 5.54 1.69
CA ALA A 78 -16.78 5.77 2.71
C ALA A 78 -18.13 6.29 2.16
N ARG A 79 -18.39 6.21 0.85
CA ARG A 79 -19.54 6.87 0.19
C ARG A 79 -20.47 5.95 -0.63
N ARG A 80 -20.51 4.66 -0.34
CA ARG A 80 -21.52 3.75 -0.90
C ARG A 80 -22.27 3.01 0.17
#